data_AF-A0A3D0IH80-F1
#
_entry.id   AF-A0A3D0IH80-F1
#
_cell.length_a   1.000
_cell.length_b   1.000
_cell.length_c   1.000
_cell.angle_alpha   90.00
_cell.angle_beta   90.00
_cell.angle_gamma   90.00
#
_symmetry.space_group_name_H-M   'P 1'
#
loop_
_entity.id
_entity.type
_entity.pdbx_description
1 polymer ?
#
loop_
_entity_poly.entity_id
_entity_poly.type
_entity_poly.pdbx_seq_one_letter_code
_entity_poly.pdbx_strand_id
1 'polypeptide(L)'
;MGTWNASINGNDTAQDLLDEYKAAFFYYDVPAALLKIDQYVRTMVDESDEDEWCAYMYSLAEFMWKKGILTDEIRDRAVEMVDSDFGMTEWTAAGPSEEKKRRKVLEKFKETITSVQCAPKKIRLDLHMEDIFEDGEYVAFQLQTKGKKYVTSDETSKKLTEDEFLSYDGKYVVVQKIRTDISYRSSIVPEVCDKWAVFRIFDGVYGSPEEIDIHQLKEISFNGCSCFSTASSMFYFKKRNFRVIGKGPVPEDVPERAFTGLYFGISHATYDPDSNLIDNLYPFETEILPYTWSPEVADGIIREHTQRENGYGNGLDSRQREKYREKMKKLIPERQAEFRELLEKGAKVYAIRHKVLKGIAIKEPGKKAIVYMRTKDPSYEKALLRYMKQQ
;
A
#
# COMPACT_ATOMS: atom_id res chain seq x y z
N MET A 1 11.64 6.09 -5.64
CA MET A 1 12.96 6.75 -5.57
C MET A 1 13.21 6.96 -4.10
N GLY A 2 14.05 6.11 -3.50
CA GLY A 2 14.54 6.32 -2.14
C GLY A 2 15.17 7.70 -2.05
N THR A 3 15.03 8.34 -0.89
CA THR A 3 15.67 9.63 -0.66
C THR A 3 17.13 9.35 -0.35
N TRP A 4 18.00 9.38 -1.38
CA TRP A 4 19.43 9.28 -1.19
C TRP A 4 19.89 10.41 -0.28
N ASN A 5 20.50 10.06 0.86
CA ASN A 5 21.02 11.04 1.80
C ASN A 5 22.27 10.51 2.50
N ALA A 6 23.06 11.42 3.06
CA ALA A 6 24.36 11.10 3.63
C ALA A 6 24.36 10.18 4.86
N SER A 7 23.20 9.73 5.37
CA SER A 7 23.15 8.78 6.49
C SER A 7 23.66 7.39 6.09
N ILE A 8 24.01 6.55 7.08
CA ILE A 8 24.51 5.19 6.84
C ILE A 8 23.51 4.34 6.06
N ASN A 9 22.22 4.42 6.41
CA ASN A 9 21.14 3.70 5.71
C ASN A 9 20.41 4.58 4.70
N GLY A 10 21.00 5.68 4.27
CA GLY A 10 20.41 6.64 3.33
C GLY A 10 20.53 6.23 1.86
N ASN A 11 20.83 4.96 1.57
CA ASN A 11 21.00 4.40 0.23
C ASN A 11 20.16 3.12 0.09
N ASP A 12 19.86 2.75 -1.16
CA ASP A 12 18.94 1.64 -1.45
C ASP A 12 19.52 0.29 -1.00
N THR A 13 20.82 0.03 -1.19
CA THR A 13 21.48 -1.21 -0.76
C THR A 13 21.39 -1.48 0.74
N ALA A 14 21.65 -0.48 1.57
CA ALA A 14 21.51 -0.59 3.02
C ALA A 14 20.05 -0.83 3.44
N GLN A 15 19.08 -0.30 2.70
CA GLN A 15 17.65 -0.54 2.96
C GLN A 15 17.26 -1.97 2.55
N ASP A 16 17.69 -2.42 1.38
CA ASP A 16 17.39 -3.74 0.84
C ASP A 16 18.00 -4.86 1.70
N LEU A 17 19.23 -4.66 2.20
CA LEU A 17 19.91 -5.62 3.05
C LEU A 17 19.36 -5.67 4.49
N LEU A 18 18.62 -4.66 4.94
CA LEU A 18 18.13 -4.60 6.33
C LEU A 18 17.21 -5.78 6.67
N ASP A 19 16.32 -6.17 5.76
CA ASP A 19 15.43 -7.31 5.99
C ASP A 19 16.18 -8.64 5.88
N GLU A 20 17.20 -8.73 5.02
CA GLU A 20 18.11 -9.88 4.95
C GLU A 20 18.91 -10.07 6.24
N TYR A 21 19.44 -8.99 6.83
CA TYR A 21 20.12 -9.05 8.13
C TYR A 21 19.18 -9.56 9.22
N LYS A 22 17.96 -9.01 9.28
CA LYS A 22 16.97 -9.46 10.28
C LYS A 22 16.66 -10.94 10.08
N ALA A 23 16.46 -11.41 8.85
CA ALA A 23 16.18 -12.81 8.54
C ALA A 23 17.34 -13.71 8.96
N ALA A 24 18.57 -13.39 8.54
CA ALA A 24 19.76 -14.16 8.84
C ALA A 24 20.02 -14.27 10.35
N PHE A 25 20.04 -13.15 11.06
CA PHE A 25 20.30 -13.13 12.51
C PHE A 25 19.09 -13.57 13.36
N PHE A 26 17.90 -13.68 12.79
CA PHE A 26 16.77 -14.31 13.46
C PHE A 26 16.90 -15.84 13.44
N TYR A 27 17.42 -16.40 12.36
CA TYR A 27 17.42 -17.85 12.11
C TYR A 27 18.74 -18.53 12.50
N TYR A 28 19.86 -17.85 12.33
CA TYR A 28 21.20 -18.38 12.57
C TYR A 28 21.89 -17.68 13.75
N ASP A 29 22.91 -18.32 14.31
CA ASP A 29 23.84 -17.67 15.22
C ASP A 29 24.72 -16.65 14.49
N VAL A 30 25.42 -15.79 15.24
CA VAL A 30 26.18 -14.67 14.66
C VAL A 30 27.21 -15.13 13.62
N PRO A 31 28.05 -16.16 13.86
CA PRO A 31 29.02 -16.60 12.86
C PRO A 31 28.37 -17.15 11.57
N ALA A 32 27.33 -17.98 11.67
CA ALA A 32 26.69 -18.54 10.49
C ALA A 32 25.88 -17.49 9.72
N ALA A 33 25.26 -16.52 10.43
CA ALA A 33 24.57 -15.40 9.81
C ALA A 33 25.55 -14.52 9.00
N LEU A 34 26.69 -14.14 9.59
CA LEU A 34 27.71 -13.33 8.92
C LEU A 34 28.23 -14.00 7.65
N LEU A 35 28.55 -15.30 7.72
CA LEU A 35 29.01 -16.07 6.56
C LEU A 35 27.98 -16.04 5.42
N LYS A 36 26.70 -16.24 5.74
CA LYS A 36 25.62 -16.26 4.75
C LYS A 36 25.33 -14.89 4.16
N ILE A 37 25.40 -13.84 4.99
CA ILE A 37 25.26 -12.45 4.53
C ILE A 37 26.39 -12.10 3.56
N ASP A 38 27.66 -12.38 3.92
CA ASP A 38 28.81 -12.11 3.04
C ASP A 38 28.69 -12.88 1.71
N GLN A 39 28.34 -14.17 1.77
CA GLN A 39 28.10 -14.98 0.57
C GLN A 39 27.01 -14.38 -0.32
N TYR A 40 25.89 -13.95 0.25
CA TYR A 40 24.79 -13.35 -0.50
C TYR A 40 25.19 -12.01 -1.12
N VAL A 41 25.79 -11.11 -0.34
CA VAL A 41 26.20 -9.79 -0.83
C VAL A 41 27.20 -9.92 -1.98
N ARG A 42 28.15 -10.86 -1.90
CA ARG A 42 29.10 -11.13 -3.00
C ARG A 42 28.46 -11.65 -4.28
N THR A 43 27.19 -12.07 -4.26
CA THR A 43 26.45 -12.41 -5.49
C THR A 43 25.87 -11.18 -6.20
N MET A 44 25.77 -10.04 -5.51
CA MET A 44 25.13 -8.82 -5.99
C MET A 44 26.06 -7.61 -6.06
N VAL A 45 27.08 -7.55 -5.21
CA VAL A 45 28.02 -6.42 -5.10
C VAL A 45 29.45 -6.93 -5.22
N ASP A 46 30.23 -6.27 -6.09
CA ASP A 46 31.66 -6.47 -6.20
C ASP A 46 32.39 -5.61 -5.15
N GLU A 47 33.42 -6.15 -4.50
CA GLU A 47 34.18 -5.44 -3.47
C GLU A 47 34.97 -4.23 -4.02
N SER A 48 35.18 -4.18 -5.35
CA SER A 48 35.71 -3.01 -6.05
C SER A 48 34.70 -1.87 -6.25
N ASP A 49 33.41 -2.13 -6.06
CA ASP A 49 32.38 -1.10 -6.00
C ASP A 49 32.36 -0.52 -4.58
N GLU A 50 33.20 0.51 -4.36
CA GLU A 50 33.40 1.05 -3.02
C GLU A 50 32.12 1.60 -2.40
N ASP A 51 31.23 2.19 -3.20
CA ASP A 51 30.02 2.83 -2.69
C ASP A 51 29.02 1.78 -2.19
N GLU A 52 28.80 0.73 -2.96
CA GLU A 52 27.91 -0.37 -2.58
C GLU A 52 28.52 -1.24 -1.47
N TRP A 53 29.83 -1.51 -1.55
CA TRP A 53 30.51 -2.32 -0.54
C TRP A 53 30.58 -1.61 0.82
N CYS A 54 30.79 -0.29 0.83
CA CYS A 54 30.73 0.51 2.06
C CYS A 54 29.30 0.56 2.62
N ALA A 55 28.28 0.62 1.76
CA ALA A 55 26.89 0.61 2.18
C ALA A 55 26.53 -0.69 2.92
N TYR A 56 26.98 -1.84 2.39
CA TYR A 56 26.90 -3.13 3.08
C TYR A 56 27.61 -3.10 4.45
N MET A 57 28.91 -2.84 4.46
CA MET A 57 29.73 -2.94 5.68
C MET A 57 29.28 -1.98 6.79
N TYR A 58 28.97 -0.73 6.44
CA TYR A 58 28.53 0.27 7.41
C TYR A 58 27.12 -0.03 7.94
N SER A 59 26.19 -0.43 7.09
CA SER A 59 24.82 -0.77 7.51
C SER A 59 24.79 -2.03 8.39
N LEU A 60 25.59 -3.06 8.06
CA LEU A 60 25.72 -4.27 8.86
C LEU A 60 26.29 -3.96 10.25
N ALA A 61 27.39 -3.20 10.32
CA ALA A 61 28.01 -2.83 11.60
C ALA A 61 27.05 -2.00 12.47
N GLU A 62 26.34 -1.03 11.88
CA GLU A 62 25.35 -0.23 12.60
C GLU A 62 24.18 -1.09 13.11
N PHE A 63 23.68 -2.01 12.28
CA PHE A 63 22.62 -2.95 12.65
C PHE A 63 23.06 -3.81 13.84
N MET A 64 24.23 -4.44 13.74
CA MET A 64 24.75 -5.33 14.78
C MET A 64 24.98 -4.59 16.10
N TRP A 65 25.52 -3.37 16.05
CA TRP A 65 25.70 -2.52 17.23
C TRP A 65 24.36 -2.19 17.91
N LYS A 66 23.35 -1.78 17.13
CA LYS A 66 21.99 -1.48 17.64
C LYS A 66 21.34 -2.68 18.33
N LYS A 67 21.74 -3.89 17.95
CA LYS A 67 21.26 -5.17 18.51
C LYS A 67 22.17 -5.75 19.59
N GLY A 68 23.33 -5.16 19.87
CA GLY A 68 24.26 -5.65 20.89
C GLY A 68 24.97 -6.95 20.49
N ILE A 69 25.17 -7.17 19.19
CA ILE A 69 25.79 -8.38 18.63
C ILE A 69 27.00 -8.07 17.73
N LEU A 70 27.49 -6.82 17.73
CA LEU A 70 28.65 -6.42 16.93
C LEU A 70 29.88 -7.19 17.37
N THR A 71 30.56 -7.84 16.42
CA THR A 71 31.83 -8.53 16.62
C THR A 71 33.00 -7.58 16.39
N ASP A 72 34.15 -7.90 17.01
CA ASP A 72 35.37 -7.10 16.84
C ASP A 72 35.80 -7.07 15.36
N GLU A 73 35.72 -8.19 14.64
CA GLU A 73 36.07 -8.28 13.22
C GLU A 73 35.27 -7.31 12.34
N ILE A 74 33.94 -7.28 12.49
CA ILE A 74 33.09 -6.38 11.70
C ILE A 74 33.31 -4.92 12.10
N ARG A 75 33.48 -4.65 13.41
CA ARG A 75 33.81 -3.31 13.91
C ARG A 75 35.11 -2.81 13.30
N ASP A 76 36.18 -3.58 13.44
CA ASP A 76 37.52 -3.17 13.08
C ASP A 76 37.63 -2.96 11.56
N ARG A 77 36.99 -3.83 10.77
CA ARG A 77 36.88 -3.65 9.32
C ARG A 77 36.12 -2.38 8.93
N ALA A 78 34.98 -2.11 9.56
CA ALA A 78 34.22 -0.89 9.28
C ALA A 78 34.99 0.37 9.67
N VAL A 79 35.76 0.33 10.77
CA VAL A 79 36.64 1.42 11.20
C VAL A 79 37.77 1.65 10.20
N GLU A 80 38.44 0.58 9.74
CA GLU A 80 39.50 0.66 8.73
C GLU A 80 39.02 1.28 7.42
N MET A 81 37.82 0.90 6.96
CA MET A 81 37.20 1.48 5.77
C MET A 81 36.92 2.98 5.94
N VAL A 82 36.41 3.40 7.10
CA VAL A 82 36.21 4.84 7.39
C VAL A 82 37.53 5.59 7.40
N ASP A 83 38.56 5.02 8.03
CA ASP A 83 39.87 5.67 8.17
C ASP A 83 40.66 5.74 6.86
N SER A 84 40.34 4.88 5.90
CA SER A 84 40.92 4.87 4.55
C SER A 84 40.13 5.68 3.52
N ASP A 85 39.10 6.43 3.95
CA ASP A 85 38.20 7.17 3.06
C ASP A 85 37.46 6.29 2.02
N PHE A 86 37.28 5.00 2.32
CA PHE A 86 36.61 4.06 1.41
C PHE A 86 35.13 4.43 1.21
N GLY A 87 34.71 4.54 -0.06
CA GLY A 87 33.35 4.97 -0.43
C GLY A 87 33.11 6.48 -0.31
N MET A 88 34.17 7.30 -0.38
CA MET A 88 34.09 8.77 -0.42
C MET A 88 34.14 9.37 -1.82
N THR A 89 34.38 8.55 -2.85
CA THR A 89 34.59 9.00 -4.23
C THR A 89 33.41 9.80 -4.77
N GLU A 90 32.18 9.25 -4.70
CA GLU A 90 30.98 9.95 -5.15
C GLU A 90 30.67 11.22 -4.35
N TRP A 91 30.91 11.20 -3.04
CA TRP A 91 30.67 12.33 -2.15
C TRP A 91 31.62 13.50 -2.44
N THR A 92 32.87 13.19 -2.78
CA THR A 92 33.87 14.17 -3.21
C THR A 92 33.48 14.77 -4.56
N ALA A 93 33.01 13.93 -5.50
CA ALA A 93 32.54 14.37 -6.82
C ALA A 93 31.26 15.22 -6.74
N ALA A 94 30.36 14.95 -5.79
CA ALA A 94 29.15 15.73 -5.52
C ALA A 94 29.46 17.14 -4.95
N GLY A 95 30.67 17.34 -4.44
CA GLY A 95 31.22 18.64 -4.07
C GLY A 95 31.38 18.86 -2.56
N PRO A 96 32.08 19.93 -2.14
CA PRO A 96 32.61 20.09 -0.78
C PRO A 96 31.54 20.09 0.33
N SER A 97 30.32 20.51 -0.01
CA SER A 97 29.22 20.52 0.96
C SER A 97 28.74 19.12 1.31
N GLU A 98 28.55 18.26 0.30
CA GLU A 98 28.09 16.88 0.49
C GLU A 98 29.19 16.01 1.09
N GLU A 99 30.43 16.18 0.64
CA GLU A 99 31.60 15.52 1.24
C GLU A 99 31.69 15.81 2.76
N LYS A 100 31.60 17.10 3.14
CA LYS A 100 31.64 17.50 4.56
C LYS A 100 30.50 16.89 5.37
N LYS A 101 29.30 16.79 4.79
CA LYS A 101 28.16 16.13 5.45
C LYS A 101 28.44 14.65 5.66
N ARG A 102 28.94 13.96 4.64
CA ARG A 102 29.24 12.52 4.73
C ARG A 102 30.33 12.22 5.74
N ARG A 103 31.45 12.97 5.72
CA ARG A 103 32.53 12.83 6.72
C ARG A 103 32.00 12.97 8.15
N LYS A 104 31.16 13.98 8.41
CA LYS A 104 30.54 14.15 9.73
C LYS A 104 29.66 12.96 10.14
N VAL A 105 28.97 12.33 9.19
CA VAL A 105 28.20 11.11 9.45
C VAL A 105 29.12 9.94 9.77
N LEU A 106 30.19 9.74 9.00
CA LEU A 106 31.15 8.65 9.20
C LEU A 106 31.91 8.77 10.52
N GLU A 107 32.32 9.98 10.92
CA GLU A 107 32.91 10.23 12.25
C GLU A 107 31.96 9.81 13.37
N LYS A 108 30.70 10.26 13.31
CA LYS A 108 29.69 9.89 14.31
C LYS A 108 29.40 8.39 14.30
N PHE A 109 29.38 7.77 13.12
CA PHE A 109 29.20 6.33 12.97
C PHE A 109 30.36 5.57 13.63
N LYS A 110 31.61 5.96 13.36
CA LYS A 110 32.82 5.40 13.98
C LYS A 110 32.78 5.52 15.50
N GLU A 111 32.47 6.70 16.03
CA GLU A 111 32.26 6.93 17.47
C GLU A 111 31.18 5.99 18.05
N THR A 112 30.11 5.77 17.29
CA THR A 112 29.00 4.90 17.71
C THR A 112 29.44 3.45 17.80
N ILE A 113 29.99 2.87 16.73
CA ILE A 113 30.34 1.44 16.68
C ILE A 113 31.53 1.05 17.58
N THR A 114 32.35 2.02 17.97
CA THR A 114 33.45 1.84 18.94
C THR A 114 33.02 2.07 20.39
N SER A 115 31.84 2.64 20.62
CA SER A 115 31.29 2.80 21.95
C SER A 115 30.77 1.48 22.52
N VAL A 116 30.55 1.44 23.84
CA VAL A 116 29.92 0.31 24.52
C VAL A 116 28.54 0.05 23.91
N GLN A 117 28.39 -1.09 23.24
CA GLN A 117 27.10 -1.51 22.68
C GLN A 117 26.13 -1.94 23.78
N CYS A 118 24.83 -1.93 23.45
CA CYS A 118 23.80 -2.41 24.37
C CYS A 118 23.92 -3.93 24.63
N ALA A 119 23.26 -4.42 25.68
CA ALA A 119 23.11 -5.86 25.89
C ALA A 119 22.41 -6.52 24.68
N PRO A 120 22.76 -7.79 24.33
CA PRO A 120 22.17 -8.48 23.20
C PRO A 120 20.64 -8.43 23.20
N LYS A 121 20.05 -7.92 22.12
CA LYS A 121 18.60 -7.81 21.95
C LYS A 121 18.10 -8.94 21.08
N LYS A 122 16.98 -9.55 21.48
CA LYS A 122 16.26 -10.49 20.62
C LYS A 122 15.83 -9.79 19.33
N ILE A 123 16.28 -10.31 18.20
CA ILE A 123 15.83 -9.88 16.87
C ILE A 123 14.44 -10.47 16.62
N ARG A 124 13.53 -9.64 16.10
CA ARG A 124 12.16 -10.03 15.77
C ARG A 124 11.92 -9.71 14.31
N LEU A 125 11.25 -10.62 13.62
CA LEU A 125 10.71 -10.40 12.30
C LEU A 125 9.29 -9.86 12.44
N ASP A 126 9.02 -8.73 11.80
CA ASP A 126 7.67 -8.17 11.70
C ASP A 126 7.05 -8.61 10.37
N LEU A 127 6.94 -9.93 10.19
CA LEU A 127 6.47 -10.57 8.96
C LEU A 127 5.34 -11.55 9.28
N HIS A 128 4.42 -11.72 8.32
CA HIS A 128 3.32 -12.66 8.43
C HIS A 128 3.73 -14.02 7.86
N MET A 129 4.42 -14.84 8.66
CA MET A 129 4.97 -16.12 8.19
C MET A 129 3.97 -17.29 8.21
N GLU A 130 2.91 -17.18 9.01
CA GLU A 130 1.88 -18.20 9.19
C GLU A 130 0.72 -18.02 8.20
N ASP A 131 0.34 -19.12 7.56
CA ASP A 131 -0.96 -19.24 6.90
C ASP A 131 -1.91 -19.96 7.85
N ILE A 132 -3.08 -19.38 8.11
CA ILE A 132 -4.08 -19.96 9.02
C ILE A 132 -5.30 -20.51 8.28
N PHE A 133 -5.29 -20.40 6.95
CA PHE A 133 -6.36 -20.80 6.05
C PHE A 133 -5.79 -21.52 4.83
N GLU A 134 -6.51 -22.50 4.32
CA GLU A 134 -6.19 -23.13 3.03
C GLU A 134 -6.89 -22.41 1.89
N ASP A 135 -6.31 -22.51 0.69
CA ASP A 135 -6.95 -21.99 -0.52
C ASP A 135 -8.28 -22.72 -0.77
N GLY A 136 -9.31 -21.95 -1.08
CA GLY A 136 -10.69 -22.41 -1.26
C GLY A 136 -11.53 -22.40 0.01
N GLU A 137 -10.97 -22.16 1.20
CA GLU A 137 -11.73 -22.10 2.45
C GLU A 137 -12.59 -20.85 2.54
N TYR A 138 -13.85 -21.05 2.93
CA TYR A 138 -14.78 -20.00 3.31
C TYR A 138 -14.61 -19.71 4.79
N VAL A 139 -14.36 -18.45 5.10
CA VAL A 139 -14.07 -17.96 6.44
C VAL A 139 -15.14 -16.95 6.82
N ALA A 140 -15.92 -17.27 7.86
CA ALA A 140 -16.77 -16.32 8.53
C ALA A 140 -15.97 -15.66 9.66
N PHE A 141 -16.00 -14.32 9.79
CA PHE A 141 -15.38 -13.62 10.91
C PHE A 141 -16.21 -12.44 11.39
N GLN A 142 -16.04 -12.07 12.66
CA GLN A 142 -16.84 -11.02 13.29
C GLN A 142 -16.38 -9.62 12.90
N LEU A 143 -17.37 -8.77 12.67
CA LEU A 143 -17.23 -7.32 12.68
C LEU A 143 -17.02 -6.84 14.12
N GLN A 144 -16.15 -5.85 14.29
CA GLN A 144 -15.84 -5.23 15.58
C GLN A 144 -16.16 -3.75 15.49
N THR A 145 -17.44 -3.39 15.61
CA THR A 145 -17.89 -2.00 15.43
C THR A 145 -18.10 -1.27 16.77
N LYS A 146 -18.15 -1.99 17.90
CA LYS A 146 -18.40 -1.39 19.21
C LYS A 146 -17.42 -0.27 19.57
N GLY A 147 -17.97 0.88 19.94
CA GLY A 147 -17.21 2.06 20.34
C GLY A 147 -16.42 2.71 19.20
N LYS A 148 -16.65 2.29 17.95
CA LYS A 148 -16.05 2.88 16.76
C LYS A 148 -17.00 3.87 16.11
N LYS A 149 -16.41 4.85 15.45
CA LYS A 149 -17.13 5.75 14.56
C LYS A 149 -17.29 5.10 13.20
N TYR A 150 -18.45 5.28 12.57
CA TYR A 150 -18.62 4.90 11.16
C TYR A 150 -17.88 5.90 10.26
N VAL A 151 -16.87 5.41 9.54
CA VAL A 151 -15.96 6.24 8.74
C VAL A 151 -16.10 5.93 7.25
N THR A 152 -16.45 6.95 6.48
CA THR A 152 -16.55 6.93 5.02
C THR A 152 -15.59 7.95 4.40
N SER A 153 -15.33 7.85 3.10
CA SER A 153 -14.47 8.81 2.39
C SER A 153 -15.01 10.24 2.39
N ASP A 154 -16.34 10.40 2.47
CA ASP A 154 -17.02 11.67 2.69
C ASP A 154 -18.34 11.45 3.46
N GLU A 155 -18.78 12.46 4.21
CA GLU A 155 -20.02 12.42 5.02
C GLU A 155 -21.27 12.16 4.16
N THR A 156 -21.27 12.55 2.88
CA THR A 156 -22.39 12.31 1.96
C THR A 156 -22.45 10.87 1.43
N SER A 157 -21.46 10.05 1.77
CA SER A 157 -21.35 8.64 1.38
C SER A 157 -21.74 7.68 2.51
N LYS A 158 -22.09 8.20 3.69
CA LYS A 158 -22.63 7.38 4.79
C LYS A 158 -23.96 6.76 4.37
N LYS A 159 -24.04 5.44 4.44
CA LYS A 159 -25.28 4.69 4.19
C LYS A 159 -26.08 4.40 5.44
N LEU A 160 -25.35 4.31 6.54
CA LEU A 160 -25.85 3.91 7.83
C LEU A 160 -25.73 5.09 8.78
N THR A 161 -26.71 5.20 9.66
CA THR A 161 -26.55 5.91 10.92
C THR A 161 -25.47 5.24 11.76
N GLU A 162 -24.92 5.97 12.74
CA GLU A 162 -23.95 5.36 13.65
C GLU A 162 -24.58 4.20 14.44
N ASP A 163 -25.85 4.31 14.84
CA ASP A 163 -26.55 3.24 15.56
C ASP A 163 -26.68 1.97 14.71
N GLU A 164 -27.00 2.10 13.41
CA GLU A 164 -27.04 0.95 12.49
C GLU A 164 -25.66 0.32 12.32
N PHE A 165 -24.61 1.11 12.17
CA PHE A 165 -23.22 0.61 12.12
C PHE A 165 -22.83 -0.13 13.41
N LEU A 166 -23.15 0.43 14.57
CA LEU A 166 -22.89 -0.19 15.87
C LEU A 166 -23.71 -1.48 16.07
N SER A 167 -24.88 -1.60 15.43
CA SER A 167 -25.70 -2.82 15.47
C SER A 167 -25.06 -4.04 14.78
N TYR A 168 -23.97 -3.84 14.04
CA TYR A 168 -23.20 -4.90 13.39
C TYR A 168 -22.14 -5.55 14.27
N ASP A 169 -21.92 -5.04 15.48
CA ASP A 169 -20.90 -5.58 16.37
C ASP A 169 -21.14 -7.06 16.67
N GLY A 170 -20.10 -7.88 16.51
CA GLY A 170 -20.16 -9.32 16.73
C GLY A 170 -20.87 -10.14 15.64
N LYS A 171 -21.50 -9.49 14.65
CA LYS A 171 -22.06 -10.17 13.48
C LYS A 171 -20.97 -10.61 12.50
N TYR A 172 -21.25 -11.61 11.70
CA TYR A 172 -20.30 -12.28 10.83
C TYR A 172 -20.40 -11.81 9.37
N VAL A 173 -19.26 -11.70 8.72
CA VAL A 173 -19.12 -11.53 7.27
C VAL A 173 -18.33 -12.69 6.70
N VAL A 174 -18.52 -12.98 5.41
CA VAL A 174 -17.92 -14.16 4.77
C VAL A 174 -16.96 -13.75 3.68
N VAL A 175 -15.77 -14.35 3.72
CA VAL A 175 -14.77 -14.29 2.67
C VAL A 175 -14.37 -15.71 2.26
N GLN A 176 -13.81 -15.88 1.06
CA GLN A 176 -13.14 -17.13 0.70
C GLN A 176 -11.69 -16.82 0.36
N LYS A 177 -10.76 -17.58 0.95
CA LYS A 177 -9.35 -17.50 0.60
C LYS A 177 -9.14 -18.07 -0.80
N ILE A 178 -8.51 -17.27 -1.64
CA ILE A 178 -8.25 -17.60 -3.04
C ILE A 178 -6.82 -18.08 -3.23
N ARG A 179 -5.86 -17.37 -2.62
CA ARG A 179 -4.44 -17.71 -2.65
C ARG A 179 -3.66 -16.98 -1.56
N THR A 180 -2.38 -17.31 -1.44
CA THR A 180 -1.41 -16.56 -0.64
C THR A 180 -0.40 -15.88 -1.55
N ASP A 181 -0.38 -14.54 -1.51
CA ASP A 181 0.67 -13.73 -2.15
C ASP A 181 1.87 -13.59 -1.19
N ILE A 182 3.05 -13.39 -1.75
CA ILE A 182 4.29 -13.17 -1.00
C ILE A 182 4.84 -11.80 -1.37
N SER A 183 4.86 -10.88 -0.41
CA SER A 183 5.39 -9.51 -0.58
C SER A 183 6.91 -9.47 -0.45
N TYR A 184 7.47 -10.31 0.42
CA TYR A 184 8.89 -10.42 0.70
C TYR A 184 9.25 -11.88 0.95
N ARG A 185 10.39 -12.32 0.43
CA ARG A 185 11.03 -13.58 0.78
C ARG A 185 12.52 -13.33 0.87
N SER A 186 13.11 -13.69 2.00
CA SER A 186 14.55 -13.55 2.18
C SER A 186 15.30 -14.42 1.18
N SER A 187 16.31 -13.83 0.56
CA SER A 187 17.25 -14.55 -0.31
C SER A 187 18.19 -15.44 0.51
N ILE A 188 18.51 -15.04 1.74
CA ILE A 188 19.40 -15.79 2.65
C ILE A 188 18.66 -16.93 3.38
N VAL A 189 17.41 -16.68 3.78
CA VAL A 189 16.57 -17.60 4.56
C VAL A 189 15.21 -17.74 3.89
N PRO A 190 15.05 -18.57 2.84
CA PRO A 190 13.80 -18.66 2.07
C PRO A 190 12.55 -19.02 2.87
N GLU A 191 12.72 -19.63 4.05
CA GLU A 191 11.65 -19.90 5.03
C GLU A 191 11.07 -18.60 5.61
N VAL A 192 11.87 -17.54 5.70
CA VAL A 192 11.45 -16.20 6.11
C VAL A 192 10.79 -15.50 4.92
N CYS A 193 9.47 -15.51 4.92
CA CYS A 193 8.67 -14.82 3.92
C CYS A 193 7.43 -14.17 4.54
N ASP A 194 7.01 -13.06 3.96
CA ASP A 194 5.85 -12.29 4.37
C ASP A 194 4.65 -12.65 3.49
N LYS A 195 3.69 -13.36 4.08
CA LYS A 195 2.55 -13.98 3.41
C LYS A 195 1.28 -13.18 3.60
N TRP A 196 0.58 -12.93 2.49
CA TRP A 196 -0.60 -12.09 2.42
C TRP A 196 -1.71 -12.88 1.75
N ALA A 197 -2.73 -13.26 2.52
CA ALA A 197 -3.87 -13.97 1.98
C ALA A 197 -4.73 -13.01 1.14
N VAL A 198 -5.13 -13.53 -0.02
CA VAL A 198 -6.01 -12.87 -0.97
C VAL A 198 -7.38 -13.51 -0.88
N PHE A 199 -8.40 -12.68 -0.75
CA PHE A 199 -9.76 -13.10 -0.55
C PHE A 199 -10.69 -12.53 -1.60
N ARG A 200 -11.80 -13.23 -1.83
CA ARG A 200 -13.04 -12.63 -2.32
C ARG A 200 -14.03 -12.51 -1.17
N ILE A 201 -15.03 -11.64 -1.33
CA ILE A 201 -16.05 -11.37 -0.31
C ILE A 201 -17.44 -11.64 -0.86
N PHE A 202 -18.33 -12.10 0.02
CA PHE A 202 -19.71 -12.43 -0.30
C PHE A 202 -20.68 -11.48 0.39
N ASP A 203 -21.90 -11.42 -0.12
CA ASP A 203 -22.97 -10.65 0.47
C ASP A 203 -23.46 -11.21 1.81
N GLY A 204 -24.17 -10.35 2.53
CA GLY A 204 -24.82 -10.67 3.79
C GLY A 204 -24.01 -10.36 5.03
N VAL A 205 -24.73 -10.20 6.13
CA VAL A 205 -24.19 -10.09 7.48
C VAL A 205 -25.01 -10.99 8.39
N TYR A 206 -24.33 -11.88 9.09
CA TYR A 206 -24.94 -13.03 9.73
C TYR A 206 -24.86 -12.94 11.25
N GLY A 207 -25.88 -13.42 11.95
CA GLY A 207 -25.90 -13.51 13.42
C GLY A 207 -24.93 -14.58 13.93
N SER A 208 -24.86 -15.71 13.23
CA SER A 208 -24.02 -16.85 13.60
C SER A 208 -23.43 -17.57 12.38
N PRO A 209 -22.24 -18.21 12.47
CA PRO A 209 -21.68 -18.99 11.37
C PRO A 209 -22.55 -20.16 10.90
N GLU A 210 -23.38 -20.73 11.78
CA GLU A 210 -24.23 -21.90 11.51
C GLU A 210 -25.41 -21.60 10.59
N GLU A 211 -25.79 -20.33 10.43
CA GLU A 211 -26.89 -19.93 9.53
C GLU A 211 -26.43 -19.74 8.07
N ILE A 212 -25.13 -19.86 7.82
CA ILE A 212 -24.50 -19.53 6.54
C ILE A 212 -24.50 -20.75 5.62
N ASP A 213 -25.26 -20.67 4.53
CA ASP A 213 -25.20 -21.65 3.44
C ASP A 213 -24.25 -21.16 2.35
N ILE A 214 -23.07 -21.78 2.25
CA ILE A 214 -22.03 -21.42 1.27
C ILE A 214 -22.49 -21.53 -0.19
N HIS A 215 -23.55 -22.32 -0.48
CA HIS A 215 -24.08 -22.50 -1.82
C HIS A 215 -25.03 -21.37 -2.25
N GLN A 216 -25.50 -20.56 -1.31
CA GLN A 216 -26.39 -19.42 -1.57
C GLN A 216 -25.67 -18.07 -1.54
N LEU A 217 -24.40 -18.05 -1.13
CA LEU A 217 -23.59 -16.84 -1.09
C LEU A 217 -23.40 -16.23 -2.48
N LYS A 218 -23.64 -14.93 -2.60
CA LYS A 218 -23.39 -14.18 -3.83
C LYS A 218 -22.11 -13.37 -3.68
N GLU A 219 -21.17 -13.59 -4.59
CA GLU A 219 -19.93 -12.82 -4.63
C GLU A 219 -20.24 -11.33 -4.91
N ILE A 220 -19.55 -10.45 -4.19
CA ILE A 220 -19.64 -9.00 -4.36
C ILE A 220 -18.24 -8.41 -4.56
N SER A 221 -18.17 -7.23 -5.15
CA SER A 221 -16.89 -6.54 -5.34
C SER A 221 -16.47 -5.73 -4.12
N PHE A 222 -15.22 -5.91 -3.70
CA PHE A 222 -14.57 -5.10 -2.68
C PHE A 222 -13.88 -3.89 -3.32
N ASN A 223 -14.36 -2.69 -3.04
CA ASN A 223 -13.91 -1.42 -3.62
C ASN A 223 -13.87 -1.42 -5.17
N GLY A 224 -14.73 -2.23 -5.80
CA GLY A 224 -14.79 -2.41 -7.25
C GLY A 224 -13.86 -3.49 -7.80
N CYS A 225 -13.20 -4.27 -6.94
CA CYS A 225 -12.33 -5.38 -7.30
C CYS A 225 -12.98 -6.72 -6.91
N SER A 226 -12.73 -7.77 -7.71
CA SER A 226 -13.18 -9.14 -7.42
C SER A 226 -12.43 -9.81 -6.27
N CYS A 227 -11.20 -9.35 -5.99
CA CYS A 227 -10.39 -9.84 -4.87
C CYS A 227 -9.62 -8.70 -4.18
N PHE A 228 -9.23 -8.94 -2.94
CA PHE A 228 -8.49 -8.02 -2.09
C PHE A 228 -7.54 -8.77 -1.16
N SER A 229 -6.44 -8.14 -0.74
CA SER A 229 -5.55 -8.68 0.28
C SER A 229 -5.93 -8.13 1.65
N THR A 230 -5.67 -8.86 2.73
CA THR A 230 -5.98 -8.36 4.09
C THR A 230 -4.85 -7.61 4.76
N ALA A 231 -3.86 -7.15 4.00
CA ALA A 231 -2.78 -6.23 4.36
C ALA A 231 -2.44 -6.03 5.85
N SER A 232 -2.39 -7.13 6.59
CA SER A 232 -2.39 -7.21 8.04
C SER A 232 -2.20 -8.67 8.40
N SER A 233 -1.69 -8.89 9.60
CA SER A 233 -1.49 -10.22 10.13
C SER A 233 -2.78 -11.02 10.11
N MET A 234 -2.71 -12.27 9.64
CA MET A 234 -3.85 -13.19 9.74
C MET A 234 -4.29 -13.41 11.19
N PHE A 235 -3.46 -13.07 12.18
CA PHE A 235 -3.85 -12.99 13.59
C PHE A 235 -5.09 -12.12 13.86
N TYR A 236 -5.39 -11.12 13.03
CA TYR A 236 -6.60 -10.32 13.20
C TYR A 236 -7.88 -11.13 12.99
N PHE A 237 -7.86 -12.18 12.18
CA PHE A 237 -8.97 -13.12 12.11
C PHE A 237 -9.16 -13.86 13.43
N LYS A 238 -8.08 -14.32 14.08
CA LYS A 238 -8.12 -14.93 15.43
C LYS A 238 -8.79 -13.98 16.44
N LYS A 239 -8.46 -12.69 16.40
CA LYS A 239 -9.11 -11.65 17.24
C LYS A 239 -10.59 -11.44 16.93
N ARG A 240 -11.05 -11.78 15.72
CA ARG A 240 -12.41 -11.61 15.22
C ARG A 240 -13.22 -12.92 15.29
N ASN A 241 -12.83 -13.86 16.14
CA ASN A 241 -13.52 -15.12 16.38
C ASN A 241 -13.95 -15.82 15.08
N PHE A 242 -13.01 -15.95 14.14
CA PHE A 242 -13.31 -16.57 12.85
C PHE A 242 -13.72 -18.05 12.97
N ARG A 243 -14.41 -18.54 11.95
CA ARG A 243 -14.72 -19.95 11.72
C ARG A 243 -14.53 -20.26 10.25
N VAL A 244 -13.88 -21.39 9.95
CA VAL A 244 -13.93 -21.99 8.62
C VAL A 244 -15.28 -22.69 8.50
N ILE A 245 -16.09 -22.29 7.52
CA ILE A 245 -17.48 -22.73 7.34
C ILE A 245 -17.66 -23.64 6.12
N GLY A 246 -16.59 -23.89 5.37
CA GLY A 246 -16.60 -24.79 4.23
C GLY A 246 -15.40 -24.58 3.32
N LYS A 247 -15.34 -25.36 2.25
CA LYS A 247 -14.31 -25.27 1.22
C LYS A 247 -14.96 -25.45 -0.14
N GLY A 248 -14.53 -24.67 -1.12
CA GLY A 248 -15.04 -24.72 -2.48
C GLY A 248 -13.97 -24.39 -3.51
N PRO A 249 -14.32 -24.44 -4.81
CA PRO A 249 -13.37 -24.16 -5.87
C PRO A 249 -12.90 -22.70 -5.80
N VAL A 250 -11.63 -22.51 -6.12
CA VAL A 250 -11.02 -21.20 -6.36
C VAL A 250 -11.27 -20.84 -7.83
N PRO A 251 -11.69 -19.60 -8.16
CA PRO A 251 -11.90 -19.21 -9.56
C PRO A 251 -10.60 -19.27 -10.38
N GLU A 252 -10.68 -19.65 -11.65
CA GLU A 252 -9.51 -19.71 -12.55
C GLU A 252 -9.06 -18.31 -13.02
N ASP A 253 -10.01 -17.38 -13.21
CA ASP A 253 -9.77 -16.03 -13.75
C ASP A 253 -9.44 -14.97 -12.69
N VAL A 254 -8.69 -15.34 -11.64
CA VAL A 254 -8.33 -14.40 -10.56
C VAL A 254 -7.23 -13.46 -11.04
N PRO A 255 -7.38 -12.12 -10.91
CA PRO A 255 -6.33 -11.17 -11.25
C PRO A 255 -4.99 -11.52 -10.60
N GLU A 256 -3.88 -11.38 -11.34
CA GLU A 256 -2.53 -11.69 -10.85
C GLU A 256 -2.13 -10.87 -9.61
N ARG A 257 -2.70 -9.67 -9.44
CA ARG A 257 -2.50 -8.83 -8.26
C ARG A 257 -3.81 -8.45 -7.60
N ALA A 258 -3.87 -8.57 -6.29
CA ALA A 258 -4.93 -7.96 -5.49
C ALA A 258 -4.74 -6.42 -5.50
N PHE A 259 -5.77 -5.69 -5.93
CA PHE A 259 -5.67 -4.24 -6.15
C PHE A 259 -5.96 -3.40 -4.90
N THR A 260 -6.48 -4.00 -3.83
CA THR A 260 -6.88 -3.27 -2.61
C THR A 260 -6.52 -4.08 -1.36
N GLY A 261 -6.00 -3.39 -0.34
CA GLY A 261 -5.71 -3.94 0.98
C GLY A 261 -6.78 -3.57 2.02
N LEU A 262 -7.28 -4.55 2.78
CA LEU A 262 -8.05 -4.34 4.01
C LEU A 262 -7.10 -4.36 5.21
N TYR A 263 -6.98 -3.27 5.95
CA TYR A 263 -6.00 -3.12 7.04
C TYR A 263 -6.69 -3.26 8.41
N PHE A 264 -6.79 -4.48 8.93
CA PHE A 264 -7.43 -4.71 10.22
C PHE A 264 -6.76 -4.00 11.40
N GLY A 265 -5.45 -3.78 11.32
CA GLY A 265 -4.66 -3.14 12.38
C GLY A 265 -4.69 -1.61 12.38
N ILE A 266 -5.37 -0.99 11.42
CA ILE A 266 -5.38 0.47 11.26
C ILE A 266 -6.81 0.95 11.46
N SER A 267 -7.02 1.82 12.44
CA SER A 267 -8.29 2.52 12.64
C SER A 267 -7.99 3.94 13.12
N HIS A 268 -8.41 4.93 12.35
CA HIS A 268 -8.24 6.36 12.64
C HIS A 268 -9.38 7.18 12.03
N ALA A 269 -9.33 8.51 12.17
CA ALA A 269 -10.44 9.41 11.83
C ALA A 269 -10.95 9.34 10.38
N THR A 270 -10.19 8.74 9.46
CA THR A 270 -10.49 8.67 8.02
C THR A 270 -10.45 7.24 7.46
N TYR A 271 -10.19 6.25 8.31
CA TYR A 271 -10.18 4.84 7.89
C TYR A 271 -10.58 3.94 9.06
N ASP A 272 -11.49 3.01 8.80
CA ASP A 272 -11.77 1.88 9.68
C ASP A 272 -12.11 0.63 8.83
N PRO A 273 -11.54 -0.55 9.15
CA PRO A 273 -11.73 -1.77 8.36
C PRO A 273 -13.18 -2.26 8.36
N ASP A 274 -13.90 -2.12 9.47
CA ASP A 274 -15.29 -2.58 9.58
C ASP A 274 -16.22 -1.66 8.79
N SER A 275 -15.98 -0.34 8.84
CA SER A 275 -16.67 0.63 7.99
C SER A 275 -16.47 0.30 6.51
N ASN A 276 -15.22 -0.02 6.11
CA ASN A 276 -14.90 -0.39 4.73
C ASN A 276 -15.58 -1.71 4.31
N LEU A 277 -15.60 -2.73 5.17
CA LEU A 277 -16.31 -3.99 4.91
C LEU A 277 -17.81 -3.75 4.73
N ILE A 278 -18.45 -3.06 5.66
CA ILE A 278 -19.90 -2.79 5.63
C ILE A 278 -20.28 -1.96 4.41
N ASP A 279 -19.47 -0.94 4.05
CA ASP A 279 -19.67 -0.15 2.83
C ASP A 279 -19.63 -0.99 1.56
N ASN A 280 -18.92 -2.11 1.59
CA ASN A 280 -18.86 -3.02 0.46
C ASN A 280 -20.06 -3.98 0.39
N LEU A 281 -20.59 -4.39 1.54
CA LEU A 281 -21.73 -5.31 1.66
C LEU A 281 -23.06 -4.68 1.23
N TYR A 282 -23.19 -3.37 1.38
CA TYR A 282 -24.32 -2.64 0.83
C TYR A 282 -24.05 -2.27 -0.63
N PRO A 283 -24.78 -2.81 -1.63
CA PRO A 283 -24.64 -2.34 -3.00
C PRO A 283 -25.00 -0.85 -3.04
N PHE A 284 -24.11 -0.01 -3.56
CA PHE A 284 -24.53 1.33 -3.96
C PHE A 284 -25.30 1.17 -5.26
N GLU A 285 -26.55 1.64 -5.28
CA GLU A 285 -27.19 1.88 -6.57
C GLU A 285 -26.36 2.92 -7.32
N THR A 286 -26.14 2.66 -8.61
CA THR A 286 -25.50 3.65 -9.46
C THR A 286 -26.50 4.76 -9.69
N GLU A 287 -26.33 5.84 -8.95
CA GLU A 287 -27.20 7.01 -9.05
C GLU A 287 -26.62 7.99 -10.07
N ILE A 288 -27.49 8.46 -10.97
CA ILE A 288 -27.19 9.55 -11.88
C ILE A 288 -28.16 10.68 -11.57
N LEU A 289 -27.61 11.77 -11.03
CA LEU A 289 -28.40 12.88 -10.52
C LEU A 289 -27.96 14.20 -11.16
N PRO A 290 -28.89 15.17 -11.31
CA PRO A 290 -28.50 16.55 -11.54
C PRO A 290 -27.54 16.98 -10.45
N TYR A 291 -26.34 17.43 -10.83
CA TYR A 291 -25.29 17.74 -9.87
C TYR A 291 -25.25 19.24 -9.62
N THR A 292 -25.44 19.64 -8.37
CA THR A 292 -25.16 21.00 -7.93
C THR A 292 -23.66 21.16 -7.77
N TRP A 293 -23.09 22.10 -8.52
CA TRP A 293 -21.66 22.28 -8.59
C TRP A 293 -21.10 22.94 -7.32
N SER A 294 -20.12 22.30 -6.69
CA SER A 294 -19.11 22.94 -5.85
C SER A 294 -17.81 23.02 -6.66
N PRO A 295 -17.15 24.21 -6.71
CA PRO A 295 -15.88 24.38 -7.42
C PRO A 295 -14.83 23.34 -7.04
N GLU A 296 -14.70 23.07 -5.75
CA GLU A 296 -13.65 22.22 -5.19
C GLU A 296 -13.81 20.76 -5.62
N VAL A 297 -15.05 20.25 -5.65
CA VAL A 297 -15.33 18.85 -5.97
C VAL A 297 -15.17 18.58 -7.47
N ALA A 298 -15.67 19.48 -8.33
CA ALA A 298 -15.52 19.32 -9.78
C ALA A 298 -14.06 19.47 -10.21
N ASP A 299 -13.34 20.44 -9.64
CA ASP A 299 -11.91 20.65 -9.90
C ASP A 299 -11.08 19.41 -9.54
N GLY A 300 -11.43 18.73 -8.44
CA GLY A 300 -10.82 17.47 -8.04
C GLY A 300 -10.99 16.36 -9.07
N ILE A 301 -12.22 16.16 -9.58
CA ILE A 301 -12.52 15.12 -10.58
C ILE A 301 -11.84 15.41 -11.91
N ILE A 302 -11.88 16.67 -12.38
CA ILE A 302 -11.24 17.08 -13.63
C ILE A 302 -9.73 16.82 -13.54
N ARG A 303 -9.12 17.15 -12.40
CA ARG A 303 -7.70 16.87 -12.14
C ARG A 303 -7.40 15.38 -12.21
N GLU A 304 -8.11 14.57 -11.43
CA GLU A 304 -7.89 13.11 -11.37
C GLU A 304 -8.10 12.45 -12.73
N HIS A 305 -9.17 12.82 -13.45
CA HIS A 305 -9.43 12.34 -14.79
C HIS A 305 -8.31 12.71 -15.77
N THR A 306 -7.85 13.95 -15.74
CA THR A 306 -6.80 14.46 -16.63
C THR A 306 -5.47 13.76 -16.37
N GLN A 307 -5.10 13.57 -15.11
CA GLN A 307 -3.91 12.83 -14.73
C GLN A 307 -3.98 11.37 -15.21
N ARG A 308 -5.15 10.73 -15.06
CA ARG A 308 -5.39 9.35 -15.48
C ARG A 308 -5.29 9.17 -17.00
N GLU A 309 -5.91 10.06 -17.78
CA GLU A 309 -5.84 10.04 -19.26
C GLU A 309 -4.42 10.22 -19.79
N ASN A 310 -3.58 10.95 -19.05
CA ASN A 310 -2.21 11.26 -19.45
C ASN A 310 -1.17 10.32 -18.81
N GLY A 311 -1.62 9.25 -18.14
CA GLY A 311 -0.79 8.34 -17.36
C GLY A 311 -0.37 8.97 -16.03
N TYR A 312 -0.74 8.35 -14.91
CA TYR A 312 -0.24 8.76 -13.61
C TYR A 312 1.28 8.54 -13.58
N GLY A 313 2.07 9.49 -13.06
CA GLY A 313 3.54 9.51 -13.19
C GLY A 313 4.32 8.39 -12.47
N ASN A 314 3.70 7.27 -12.16
CA ASN A 314 4.35 6.09 -11.60
C ASN A 314 5.15 5.39 -12.71
N GLY A 315 6.44 5.18 -12.48
CA GLY A 315 7.36 4.55 -13.45
C GLY A 315 8.04 5.50 -14.45
N LEU A 316 7.82 6.82 -14.34
CA LEU A 316 8.53 7.82 -15.15
C LEU A 316 9.88 8.19 -14.53
N ASP A 317 10.91 8.40 -15.36
CA ASP A 317 12.19 8.94 -14.92
C ASP A 317 12.08 10.42 -14.47
N SER A 318 13.14 10.99 -13.91
CA SER A 318 13.15 12.35 -13.37
C SER A 318 12.80 13.42 -14.42
N ARG A 319 13.29 13.28 -15.66
CA ARG A 319 13.08 14.23 -16.76
C ARG A 319 11.67 14.10 -17.34
N GLN A 320 11.18 12.87 -17.45
CA GLN A 320 9.81 12.58 -17.87
C GLN A 320 8.78 13.10 -16.85
N ARG A 321 9.06 12.98 -15.54
CA ARG A 321 8.19 13.54 -14.48
C ARG A 321 8.14 15.05 -14.48
N GLU A 322 9.25 15.73 -14.75
CA GLU A 322 9.26 17.18 -14.88
C GLU A 322 8.41 17.64 -16.07
N LYS A 323 8.60 17.02 -17.24
CA LYS A 323 7.75 17.27 -18.42
C LYS A 323 6.27 16.98 -18.15
N TYR A 324 5.97 15.89 -17.44
CA TYR A 324 4.61 15.56 -17.04
C TYR A 324 4.01 16.63 -16.11
N ARG A 325 4.76 17.09 -15.10
CA ARG A 325 4.32 18.14 -14.17
C ARG A 325 4.04 19.45 -14.90
N GLU A 326 4.94 19.87 -15.80
CA GLU A 326 4.74 21.09 -16.60
C GLU A 326 3.54 20.97 -17.54
N LYS A 327 3.31 19.79 -18.14
CA LYS A 327 2.11 19.52 -18.95
C LYS A 327 0.83 19.61 -18.09
N MET A 328 0.81 18.99 -16.91
CA MET A 328 -0.36 18.99 -16.02
C MET A 328 -0.66 20.39 -15.45
N LYS A 329 0.36 21.21 -15.16
CA LYS A 329 0.20 22.61 -14.72
C LYS A 329 -0.56 23.48 -15.73
N LYS A 330 -0.51 23.15 -17.02
CA LYS A 330 -1.26 23.87 -18.07
C LYS A 330 -2.62 23.24 -18.32
N LEU A 331 -2.65 21.92 -18.52
CA LEU A 331 -3.84 21.21 -18.98
C LEU A 331 -4.97 21.16 -17.93
N ILE A 332 -4.64 21.06 -16.64
CA ILE A 332 -5.65 20.99 -15.58
C ILE A 332 -6.41 22.34 -15.47
N PRO A 333 -5.73 23.51 -15.32
CA PRO A 333 -6.43 24.79 -15.31
C PRO A 333 -7.24 25.07 -16.58
N GLU A 334 -6.73 24.69 -17.76
CA GLU A 334 -7.45 24.85 -19.04
C GLU A 334 -8.79 24.10 -19.03
N ARG A 335 -8.80 22.81 -18.64
CA ARG A 335 -10.02 22.01 -18.55
C ARG A 335 -10.98 22.51 -17.46
N GLN A 336 -10.46 23.00 -16.34
CA GLN A 336 -11.28 23.61 -15.28
C GLN A 336 -11.90 24.94 -15.73
N ALA A 337 -11.18 25.73 -16.53
CA ALA A 337 -11.70 26.96 -17.12
C ALA A 337 -12.79 26.67 -18.16
N GLU A 338 -12.56 25.72 -19.07
CA GLU A 338 -13.56 25.27 -20.05
C GLU A 338 -14.84 24.77 -19.36
N PHE A 339 -14.70 23.98 -18.29
CA PHE A 339 -15.84 23.51 -17.51
C PHE A 339 -16.63 24.65 -16.88
N ARG A 340 -15.95 25.66 -16.31
CA ARG A 340 -16.58 26.86 -15.74
C ARG A 340 -17.30 27.70 -16.79
N GLU A 341 -16.69 27.90 -17.95
CA GLU A 341 -17.31 28.65 -19.05
C GLU A 341 -18.61 27.96 -19.53
N LEU A 342 -18.62 26.63 -19.61
CA LEU A 342 -19.82 25.87 -19.96
C LEU A 342 -20.92 26.00 -18.90
N LEU A 343 -20.56 26.04 -17.61
CA LEU A 343 -21.52 26.30 -16.54
C LEU A 343 -22.14 27.69 -16.65
N GLU A 344 -21.33 28.73 -16.89
CA GLU A 344 -21.82 30.10 -17.08
C GLU A 344 -22.78 30.22 -18.27
N LYS A 345 -22.58 29.39 -19.31
CA LYS A 345 -23.48 29.26 -20.47
C LYS A 345 -24.75 28.45 -20.18
N GLY A 346 -24.96 28.01 -18.95
CA GLY A 346 -26.16 27.28 -18.53
C GLY A 346 -26.15 25.79 -18.88
N ALA A 347 -24.97 25.20 -19.12
CA ALA A 347 -24.87 23.76 -19.33
C ALA A 347 -25.31 22.99 -18.08
N LYS A 348 -25.98 21.86 -18.28
CA LYS A 348 -26.40 20.98 -17.18
C LYS A 348 -25.28 20.04 -16.81
N VAL A 349 -25.08 19.84 -15.51
CA VAL A 349 -24.13 18.85 -14.97
C VAL A 349 -24.89 17.66 -14.43
N TYR A 350 -24.39 16.47 -14.77
CA TYR A 350 -24.83 15.20 -14.23
C TYR A 350 -23.66 14.55 -13.52
N ALA A 351 -23.90 14.00 -12.34
CA ALA A 351 -22.92 13.21 -11.61
C ALA A 351 -23.31 11.75 -11.67
N ILE A 352 -22.31 10.87 -11.76
CA ILE A 352 -22.49 9.44 -11.50
C ILE A 352 -21.80 9.08 -10.20
N ARG A 353 -22.57 8.50 -9.29
CA ARG A 353 -22.10 8.05 -7.98
C ARG A 353 -22.27 6.54 -7.88
N HIS A 354 -21.21 5.88 -7.43
CA HIS A 354 -21.27 4.48 -7.04
C HIS A 354 -20.24 4.29 -5.92
N LYS A 355 -20.70 4.20 -4.69
CA LYS A 355 -19.89 4.34 -3.47
C LYS A 355 -19.39 5.72 -3.16
N VAL A 356 -18.73 6.31 -4.14
CA VAL A 356 -18.23 7.67 -4.13
C VAL A 356 -18.62 8.32 -5.46
N LEU A 357 -18.44 9.63 -5.56
CA LEU A 357 -18.55 10.31 -6.84
C LEU A 357 -17.53 9.71 -7.82
N LYS A 358 -18.01 9.04 -8.88
CA LYS A 358 -17.18 8.34 -9.87
C LYS A 358 -16.87 9.21 -11.08
N GLY A 359 -17.74 10.16 -11.39
CA GLY A 359 -17.50 11.11 -12.45
C GLY A 359 -18.60 12.15 -12.56
N ILE A 360 -18.33 13.15 -13.39
CA ILE A 360 -19.27 14.19 -13.78
C ILE A 360 -19.29 14.30 -15.30
N ALA A 361 -20.42 14.73 -15.83
CA ALA A 361 -20.58 15.08 -17.23
C ALA A 361 -21.31 16.40 -17.35
N ILE A 362 -20.86 17.23 -18.28
CA ILE A 362 -21.46 18.52 -18.59
C ILE A 362 -21.97 18.50 -20.03
N LYS A 363 -23.21 18.96 -20.24
CA LYS A 363 -23.85 18.98 -21.56
C LYS A 363 -24.51 20.31 -21.80
N GLU A 364 -24.01 21.00 -22.82
CA GLU A 364 -24.67 22.13 -23.44
C GLU A 364 -25.75 21.61 -24.43
N PRO A 365 -26.91 22.28 -24.55
CA PRO A 365 -27.91 21.93 -25.55
C PRO A 365 -27.30 21.85 -26.96
N GLY A 366 -27.55 20.73 -27.66
CA GLY A 366 -27.08 20.54 -29.04
C GLY A 366 -25.61 20.16 -29.23
N LYS A 367 -24.80 20.08 -28.16
CA LYS A 367 -23.40 19.63 -28.22
C LYS A 367 -23.17 18.26 -27.60
N LYS A 368 -22.01 17.67 -27.91
CA LYS A 368 -21.55 16.44 -27.25
C LYS A 368 -21.27 16.75 -25.78
N ALA A 369 -21.62 15.80 -24.90
CA ALA A 369 -21.28 15.88 -23.49
C ALA A 369 -19.78 15.73 -23.30
N ILE A 370 -19.21 16.52 -22.38
CA ILE A 370 -17.85 16.34 -21.89
C ILE A 370 -17.94 15.55 -20.59
N VAL A 371 -17.14 14.49 -20.46
CA VAL A 371 -17.21 13.55 -19.34
C VAL A 371 -15.86 13.46 -18.63
N TYR A 372 -15.88 13.53 -17.30
CA TYR A 372 -14.73 13.37 -16.44
C TYR A 372 -14.98 12.24 -15.44
N MET A 373 -14.15 11.21 -15.52
CA MET A 373 -14.19 9.98 -14.70
C MET A 373 -12.95 9.80 -13.83
N ARG A 374 -13.18 9.44 -12.56
CA ARG A 374 -12.17 9.00 -11.58
C ARG A 374 -11.77 7.53 -11.75
N THR A 375 -12.61 6.74 -12.40
CA THR A 375 -12.41 5.30 -12.62
C THR A 375 -12.03 4.98 -14.07
N LYS A 376 -11.38 3.83 -14.28
CA LYS A 376 -11.13 3.25 -15.62
C LYS A 376 -12.27 2.33 -16.09
N ASP A 377 -13.20 1.99 -15.20
CA ASP A 377 -14.32 1.14 -15.57
C ASP A 377 -15.25 1.88 -16.56
N PRO A 378 -15.36 1.40 -17.81
CA PRO A 378 -16.17 2.05 -18.84
C PRO A 378 -17.67 1.93 -18.58
N SER A 379 -18.11 1.08 -17.65
CA SER A 379 -19.53 0.88 -17.31
C SER A 379 -20.18 2.18 -16.83
N TYR A 380 -19.49 2.94 -15.98
CA TYR A 380 -19.98 4.20 -15.41
C TYR A 380 -20.10 5.31 -16.46
N GLU A 381 -19.11 5.43 -17.34
CA GLU A 381 -19.18 6.39 -18.45
C GLU A 381 -20.34 6.09 -19.39
N LYS A 382 -20.52 4.82 -19.77
CA LYS A 382 -21.65 4.38 -20.58
C LYS A 382 -22.99 4.65 -19.90
N ALA A 383 -23.10 4.39 -18.59
CA ALA A 383 -24.31 4.64 -17.82
C ALA A 383 -24.65 6.14 -17.78
N LEU A 384 -23.67 7.00 -17.48
CA LEU A 384 -23.83 8.45 -17.44
C LEU A 384 -24.28 9.01 -18.80
N LEU A 385 -23.59 8.61 -19.88
CA LEU A 385 -23.94 9.03 -21.24
C LEU A 385 -25.33 8.51 -21.68
N ARG A 386 -25.70 7.29 -21.28
CA ARG A 386 -27.03 6.72 -21.59
C ARG A 386 -28.13 7.51 -20.91
N TYR A 387 -27.96 7.82 -19.62
CA TYR A 387 -28.91 8.65 -18.86
C TYR A 387 -29.05 10.04 -19.50
N MET A 388 -27.94 10.68 -19.86
CA MET A 388 -27.95 12.00 -20.52
C MET A 388 -28.55 12.02 -21.92
N LYS A 389 -28.74 10.86 -22.57
CA LYS A 389 -29.50 10.75 -23.83
C LYS A 389 -31.00 10.60 -23.60
N GLN A 390 -31.40 10.11 -22.43
CA GLN A 390 -32.79 9.93 -22.04
C GLN A 390 -33.41 11.22 -21.46
N GLN A 391 -32.56 12.12 -20.96
CA GLN A 391 -32.88 13.50 -20.56
C GLN A 391 -32.65 14.48 -21.72
#